data_AF-A0A395XLZ8-F1
#
_entry.id   AF-A0A395XLZ8-F1
#
_cell.length_a   1.000
_cell.length_b   1.000
_cell.length_c   1.000
_cell.angle_alpha   90.00
_cell.angle_beta   90.00
_cell.angle_gamma   90.00
#
_symmetry.space_group_name_H-M   'P 1'
#
loop_
_entity.id
_entity.type
_entity.pdbx_description
1 polymer ?
#
loop_
_entity_poly.entity_id
_entity_poly.type
_entity_poly.pdbx_seq_one_letter_code
_entity_poly.pdbx_strand_id
1 'polypeptide(L)' 'MMLHELLCDHDIPNRIAPAPRATDGKAACGMALLIHPDDIEAARTCIEENNAEYVSIVPLENQLHKKRDRYC' A
#
# COMPACT_ATOMS: atom_id res chain seq x y z
N MET A 1 -1.79 8.44 -14.32
CA MET A 1 -1.69 6.99 -14.14
C MET A 1 -2.00 6.67 -12.69
N MET A 2 -2.74 5.60 -12.41
CA MET A 2 -3.03 5.22 -11.04
C MET A 2 -1.82 4.50 -10.45
N LEU A 3 -1.48 4.74 -9.17
CA LEU A 3 -0.29 4.18 -8.51
C LEU A 3 -0.21 2.64 -8.61
N HIS A 4 -1.36 1.96 -8.64
CA HIS A 4 -1.47 0.51 -8.86
C HIS A 4 -0.90 0.08 -10.22
N GLU A 5 -1.23 0.79 -11.29
CA GLU A 5 -0.78 0.46 -12.64
C GLU A 5 0.73 0.64 -12.77
N LEU A 6 1.25 1.70 -12.15
CA LEU A 6 2.68 1.98 -12.09
C LEU A 6 3.44 0.82 -11.43
N LEU A 7 2.99 0.39 -10.24
CA LEU A 7 3.62 -0.72 -9.53
C LEU A 7 3.49 -2.04 -10.30
N CYS A 8 2.37 -2.26 -11.01
CA CYS A 8 2.18 -3.44 -11.84
C CYS A 8 3.11 -3.46 -13.07
N ASP A 9 3.40 -2.30 -13.67
CA ASP A 9 4.32 -2.17 -14.81
C ASP A 9 5.77 -2.48 -14.41
N HIS A 10 6.13 -2.12 -13.18
CA HIS A 10 7.43 -2.43 -12.57
C HIS A 10 7.54 -3.84 -11.95
N ASP A 11 6.57 -4.73 -12.19
CA ASP A 11 6.49 -6.10 -11.64
C ASP A 11 6.46 -6.15 -10.09
N ILE A 12 6.05 -5.06 -9.43
CA ILE A 12 6.02 -4.96 -7.97
C ILE A 12 4.68 -5.52 -7.45
N PRO A 13 4.71 -6.60 -6.65
CA PRO A 13 3.51 -7.23 -6.14
C PRO A 13 2.80 -6.29 -5.16
N ASN A 14 1.63 -5.81 -5.59
CA ASN A 14 0.81 -4.90 -4.81
C ASN A 14 -0.65 -5.39 -4.75
N ARG A 15 -1.35 -5.06 -3.67
CA ARG A 15 -2.75 -5.44 -3.48
C ARG A 15 -3.58 -4.24 -3.06
N ILE A 16 -4.66 -3.97 -3.81
CA ILE A 16 -5.64 -2.95 -3.45
C ILE A 16 -6.33 -3.37 -2.14
N ALA A 17 -6.31 -2.47 -1.17
CA ALA A 17 -6.94 -2.62 0.12
C ALA A 17 -7.66 -1.32 0.51
N PRO A 18 -8.68 -1.39 1.38
CA PRO A 18 -9.24 -0.20 2.00
C PRO A 18 -8.13 0.51 2.81
N ALA A 19 -8.10 1.83 2.75
CA ALA A 19 -7.14 2.60 3.54
C ALA A 19 -7.28 2.25 5.03
N PRO A 20 -6.18 1.87 5.70
CA PRO A 20 -6.23 1.51 7.10
C PRO A 20 -6.54 2.76 7.93
N ARG A 21 -7.33 2.61 9.00
CA ARG A 21 -7.59 3.70 9.96
C ARG A 21 -6.32 4.26 10.61
N ALA A 22 -5.22 3.49 10.58
CA ALA A 22 -3.91 3.91 11.04
C ALA A 22 -3.29 5.03 10.19
N THR A 23 -3.77 5.27 8.97
CA THR A 23 -3.34 6.39 8.13
C THR A 23 -4.06 7.68 8.58
N ASP A 24 -3.48 8.36 9.58
CA ASP A 24 -3.75 9.73 10.07
C ASP A 24 -5.24 10.18 10.15
N GLY A 25 -6.20 9.26 10.21
CA GLY A 25 -7.65 9.56 10.23
C GLY A 25 -8.22 10.27 9.00
N LYS A 26 -7.38 10.74 8.07
CA LYS A 26 -7.79 11.54 6.89
C LYS A 26 -8.34 10.69 5.74
N ALA A 27 -8.04 9.39 5.71
CA ALA A 27 -8.45 8.48 4.65
C ALA A 27 -9.35 7.35 5.17
N ALA A 28 -10.42 7.67 5.90
CA ALA A 28 -11.44 6.67 6.24
C ALA A 28 -12.18 6.13 4.98
N CYS A 29 -12.07 6.83 3.86
CA CYS A 29 -12.74 6.54 2.59
C CYS A 29 -11.75 6.36 1.40
N GLY A 30 -10.45 6.23 1.67
CA GLY A 30 -9.41 6.15 0.63
C GLY A 30 -9.10 4.72 0.18
N MET A 31 -8.49 4.59 -0.99
CA MET A 31 -7.84 3.34 -1.43
C MET A 31 -6.38 3.35 -0.98
N ALA A 32 -5.90 2.21 -0.49
CA ALA A 32 -4.49 1.98 -0.18
C ALA A 32 -3.96 0.78 -0.97
N LEU A 33 -2.64 0.73 -1.11
CA LEU A 33 -1.94 -0.40 -1.70
C LEU A 33 -1.11 -1.07 -0.61
N LEU A 34 -1.32 -2.37 -0.45
CA LEU A 34 -0.46 -3.22 0.38
C LEU A 34 0.69 -3.72 -0.48
N ILE A 35 1.90 -3.56 0.05
CA ILE A 35 3.16 -3.98 -0.58
C ILE A 35 3.89 -4.85 0.44
N HIS A 36 4.59 -5.89 -0.04
CA HIS A 36 5.40 -6.72 0.86
C HIS A 36 6.57 -5.88 1.40
N PRO A 37 6.99 -6.06 2.66
CA PRO A 37 8.11 -5.30 3.23
C PRO A 37 9.40 -5.39 2.39
N ASP A 38 9.72 -6.55 1.82
CA ASP A 38 10.87 -6.74 0.92
C ASP A 38 10.79 -5.88 -0.36
N ASP A 39 9.58 -5.51 -0.81
CA ASP A 39 9.36 -4.73 -2.04
C ASP A 39 9.14 -3.24 -1.77
N ILE A 40 9.18 -2.79 -0.50
CA ILE A 40 8.99 -1.38 -0.14
C ILE A 40 10.07 -0.48 -0.76
N GLU A 41 11.32 -0.95 -0.82
CA GLU A 41 12.42 -0.16 -1.39
C GLU A 41 12.27 0.03 -2.90
N ALA A 42 11.85 -1.03 -3.60
CA ALA A 42 11.54 -0.98 -5.03
C ALA A 42 10.35 -0.04 -5.31
N ALA A 43 9.28 -0.17 -4.52
CA ALA A 43 8.11 0.70 -4.63
C ALA A 43 8.47 2.17 -4.37
N ARG A 44 9.31 2.44 -3.37
CA ARG A 44 9.74 3.80 -3.04
C ARG A 44 10.57 4.40 -4.17
N THR A 45 11.47 3.63 -4.76
CA THR A 45 12.28 4.07 -5.91
C THR A 45 11.37 4.40 -7.10
N CYS A 46 10.44 3.50 -7.43
CA CYS A 46 9.49 3.67 -8.51
C CYS A 46 8.59 4.91 -8.31
N ILE A 47 8.13 5.17 -7.08
CA ILE A 47 7.32 6.35 -6.73
C ILE A 47 8.12 7.65 -6.93
N GLU A 48 9.38 7.69 -6.47
CA GLU A 48 10.25 8.86 -6.61
C GLU A 48 10.57 9.14 -8.09
N GLU A 49 10.91 8.10 -8.86
CA GLU A 49 11.20 8.21 -10.29
C GLU A 49 10.01 8.71 -11.09
N ASN A 50 8.80 8.29 -10.73
CA ASN A 50 7.58 8.66 -11.43
C ASN A 50 6.83 9.85 -10.81
N ASN A 51 7.38 10.45 -9.72
CA ASN A 51 6.74 11.54 -8.98
C ASN A 51 5.26 11.23 -8.60
N ALA A 52 5.00 9.98 -8.21
CA ALA A 52 3.64 9.55 -7.89
C ALA A 52 3.21 10.12 -6.53
N GLU A 53 2.02 10.74 -6.48
CA GLU A 53 1.48 11.27 -5.24
C GLU A 53 1.05 10.12 -4.30
N TYR A 54 1.63 10.08 -3.11
CA TYR A 54 1.23 9.17 -2.04
C TYR A 54 1.12 9.94 -0.72
N VAL A 55 0.20 9.52 0.15
CA VAL A 55 -0.06 10.22 1.42
C VAL A 55 0.99 9.86 2.47
N SER A 56 1.19 8.57 2.70
CA SER A 56 2.17 8.05 3.66
C SER A 56 2.33 6.55 3.48
N ILE A 57 3.54 6.04 3.72
CA ILE A 57 3.81 4.61 3.81
C ILE A 57 3.79 4.26 5.30
N VAL A 58 2.78 3.50 5.71
CA VAL A 58 2.64 3.06 7.11
C VAL A 58 2.98 1.58 7.21
N PRO A 59 3.91 1.18 8.10
CA PRO A 59 4.12 -0.24 8.38
C PRO A 59 2.86 -0.76 9.07
N LEU A 60 2.22 -1.76 8.47
CA LEU A 60 1.04 -2.40 9.06
C LEU A 60 1.38 -3.83 9.44
N GLU A 61 1.47 -4.08 10.73
CA GLU A 61 1.68 -5.42 11.24
C GLU A 61 0.47 -6.31 10.92
N ASN A 62 0.73 -7.53 10.47
CA ASN A 62 -0.27 -8.59 10.30
C ASN A 62 -1.41 -8.34 9.29
N GLN A 63 -1.29 -7.45 8.30
CA GLN A 63 -2.32 -7.28 7.24
C GLN A 63 -2.29 -8.37 6.16
N LEU A 64 -1.13 -8.98 5.90
CA LEU A 64 -0.97 -10.05 4.92
C LEU A 64 -1.38 -11.44 5.45
N HIS A 65 -1.70 -11.56 6.75
CA HIS A 65 -2.06 -12.83 7.38
C HIS A 65 -3.50 -13.25 7.03
N LYS A 66 -3.64 -14.34 6.26
CA LYS A 66 -4.92 -14.97 5.84
C LYS A 66 -5.90 -15.35 6.98
N LYS A 67 -5.51 -15.25 8.26
CA LYS A 67 -6.30 -15.72 9.42
C LYS A 67 -6.98 -14.59 10.23
N ARG A 68 -7.25 -13.44 9.61
CA ARG A 68 -8.01 -12.33 10.23
C ARG A 68 -9.53 -12.55 10.26
N ASP A 69 -9.98 -13.77 10.52
CA ASP A 69 -11.41 -14.06 10.73
C ASP A 69 -11.73 -14.16 12.23
N ARG A 70 -11.14 -13.25 13.04
CA ARG A 70 -11.54 -13.04 14.43
C ARG A 70 -11.76 -11.56 14.62
N TYR A 71 -12.99 -11.14 14.35
CA TYR A 71 -13.54 -9.91 14.88
C TYR A 71 -14.08 -10.23 16.27
N CYS A 72 -13.55 -9.54 17.29
CA CYS A 72 -14.03 -9.61 18.67
C CYS A 72 -15.49 -9.14 18.78
#